data_AF-D0EKD5-F1
#
_entry.id   AF-D0EKD5-F1
#
_cell.length_a   1.000
_cell.length_b   1.000
_cell.length_c   1.000
_cell.angle_alpha   90.00
_cell.angle_beta   90.00
_cell.angle_gamma   90.00
#
_symmetry.space_group_name_H-M   'P 1'
#
loop_
_entity.id
_entity.type
_entity.pdbx_description
1 polymer ?
#
loop_
_entity_poly.entity_id
_entity_poly.type
_entity_poly.pdbx_seq_one_letter_code
_entity_poly.pdbx_strand_id
1 'polypeptide(L)'
;DVGATDPDIFYTNRSGTRNIEYLTLGVDDQPLFQGRTAVQMYADYMASFRENMKKFLDAGTIVDIEVGLGPAGEMRYPSYPQSQGWVFPGIGEFICYDKYLEADFKAAAAKAGHPEWELPDDAGEYNDTPEKTQFFKDNGTYLTKKGKFFLSWYSNKLIKHSDKILDEANKVFLGCRVQLAIKISGIHWWYRVPNHAA
;
A
#
# COMPACT_ATOMS: atom_id res chain seq x y z
N ASP A 1 -0.96 -22.55 6.05
CA ASP A 1 -1.29 -21.11 6.02
C ASP A 1 -0.71 -20.52 4.73
N VAL A 2 -1.43 -19.63 4.04
CA VAL A 2 -1.07 -19.17 2.67
C VAL A 2 0.31 -18.51 2.66
N GLY A 3 0.61 -17.67 3.67
CA GLY A 3 1.88 -16.96 3.76
C GLY A 3 3.10 -17.84 4.01
N ALA A 4 2.91 -19.08 4.49
CA ALA A 4 4.01 -20.03 4.65
C ALA A 4 4.43 -20.66 3.31
N THR A 5 3.48 -20.83 2.39
CA THR A 5 3.73 -21.38 1.04
C THR A 5 4.01 -20.28 0.01
N ASP A 6 3.50 -19.08 0.25
CA ASP A 6 3.67 -17.93 -0.61
C ASP A 6 3.98 -16.67 0.23
N PRO A 7 5.26 -16.40 0.56
CA PRO A 7 5.63 -15.25 1.37
C PRO A 7 5.41 -13.91 0.66
N ASP A 8 5.23 -13.92 -0.67
CA ASP A 8 4.97 -12.71 -1.47
C ASP A 8 3.54 -12.18 -1.32
N ILE A 9 2.68 -12.82 -0.52
CA ILE A 9 1.41 -12.20 -0.10
C ILE A 9 1.63 -11.02 0.85
N PHE A 10 2.84 -10.83 1.36
CA PHE A 10 3.20 -9.75 2.27
C PHE A 10 4.05 -8.69 1.57
N TYR A 11 3.86 -7.44 2.01
CA TYR A 11 4.70 -6.33 1.59
C TYR A 11 6.18 -6.62 1.88
N THR A 12 7.03 -6.32 0.90
CA THR A 12 8.45 -6.72 0.93
C THR A 12 9.36 -5.57 0.54
N ASN A 13 10.39 -5.33 1.34
CA ASN A 13 11.43 -4.34 1.06
C ASN A 13 12.52 -4.92 0.14
N ARG A 14 13.46 -4.08 -0.28
CA ARG A 14 14.54 -4.49 -1.20
C ARG A 14 15.39 -5.64 -0.67
N SER A 15 15.58 -5.68 0.65
CA SER A 15 16.35 -6.72 1.35
C SER A 15 15.60 -8.05 1.49
N GLY A 16 14.36 -8.15 1.01
CA GLY A 16 13.53 -9.35 1.06
C GLY A 16 12.82 -9.57 2.40
N THR A 17 12.84 -8.59 3.31
CA THR A 17 12.14 -8.65 4.59
C THR A 17 10.64 -8.56 4.37
N ARG A 18 9.89 -9.52 4.94
CA ARG A 18 8.43 -9.61 4.82
C ARG A 18 7.76 -8.87 5.97
N ASN A 19 6.90 -7.92 5.66
CA ASN A 19 6.04 -7.27 6.65
C ASN A 19 4.69 -7.99 6.74
N ILE A 20 4.48 -8.73 7.83
CA ILE A 20 3.31 -9.60 8.03
C ILE A 20 2.05 -8.87 8.55
N GLU A 21 2.09 -7.55 8.70
CA GLU A 21 0.99 -6.77 9.28
C GLU A 21 -0.19 -6.60 8.32
N TYR A 22 0.05 -6.68 7.00
CA TYR A 22 -0.98 -6.48 5.97
C TYR A 22 -0.63 -7.24 4.68
N LEU A 23 -1.65 -7.64 3.91
CA LEU A 23 -1.47 -8.29 2.61
C LEU A 23 -1.04 -7.27 1.56
N THR A 24 -0.04 -7.57 0.74
CA THR A 24 0.35 -6.65 -0.35
C THR A 24 -0.83 -6.41 -1.29
N LEU A 25 -1.03 -5.16 -1.71
CA LEU A 25 -2.02 -4.84 -2.75
C LEU A 25 -1.75 -5.57 -4.09
N GLY A 26 -0.57 -6.18 -4.25
CA GLY A 26 -0.26 -7.06 -5.38
C GLY A 26 -1.16 -8.30 -5.46
N VAL A 27 -1.76 -8.72 -4.33
CA VAL A 27 -2.65 -9.89 -4.26
C VAL A 27 -4.14 -9.56 -4.19
N ASP A 28 -4.52 -8.29 -4.38
CA ASP A 28 -5.91 -7.81 -4.35
C ASP A 28 -6.86 -8.70 -5.19
N ASP A 29 -6.43 -9.07 -6.39
CA ASP A 29 -7.19 -9.84 -7.37
C ASP A 29 -6.67 -11.27 -7.56
N GLN A 30 -5.73 -11.72 -6.72
CA GLN A 30 -5.12 -13.04 -6.85
C GLN A 30 -5.92 -14.06 -6.01
N PRO A 31 -6.49 -15.13 -6.61
CA PRO A 31 -7.37 -16.07 -5.91
C PRO A 31 -6.61 -17.10 -5.05
N LEU A 32 -5.72 -16.63 -4.18
CA LEU A 32 -4.77 -17.43 -3.41
C LEU A 32 -5.36 -17.96 -2.09
N PHE A 33 -6.44 -17.34 -1.61
CA PHE A 33 -6.97 -17.58 -0.27
C PHE A 33 -8.11 -18.59 -0.32
N GLN A 34 -7.75 -19.86 -0.60
CA GLN A 34 -8.69 -20.96 -0.79
C GLN A 34 -9.71 -20.66 -1.91
N GLY A 35 -9.22 -20.09 -3.01
CA GLY A 35 -10.04 -19.71 -4.18
C GLY A 35 -10.60 -18.29 -4.12
N ARG A 36 -10.46 -17.57 -3.00
CA ARG A 36 -10.84 -16.15 -2.90
C ARG A 36 -9.65 -15.22 -3.11
N THR A 37 -9.94 -14.01 -3.60
CA THR A 37 -8.98 -12.90 -3.63
C THR A 37 -8.97 -12.14 -2.30
N ALA A 38 -7.94 -11.31 -2.06
CA ALA A 38 -7.90 -10.48 -0.86
C ALA A 38 -9.10 -9.49 -0.81
N VAL A 39 -9.45 -8.87 -1.94
CA VAL A 39 -10.60 -7.96 -2.04
C VAL A 39 -11.91 -8.68 -1.75
N GLN A 40 -12.09 -9.90 -2.25
CA GLN A 40 -13.26 -10.72 -1.91
C GLN A 40 -13.31 -11.01 -0.42
N MET A 41 -12.18 -11.34 0.21
CA MET A 41 -12.14 -11.53 1.66
C MET A 41 -12.55 -10.27 2.44
N TYR A 42 -12.09 -9.09 1.99
CA TYR A 42 -12.48 -7.81 2.60
C TYR A 42 -13.97 -7.54 2.43
N ALA A 43 -14.51 -7.75 1.23
CA ALA A 43 -15.94 -7.58 0.94
C ALA A 43 -16.82 -8.55 1.76
N ASP A 44 -16.45 -9.84 1.81
CA ASP A 44 -17.14 -10.87 2.59
C ASP A 44 -17.19 -10.49 4.08
N TYR A 45 -16.06 -9.99 4.62
CA TYR A 45 -15.98 -9.56 6.02
C TYR A 45 -16.92 -8.38 6.29
N MET A 46 -16.91 -7.35 5.42
CA MET A 46 -17.81 -6.21 5.54
C MET A 46 -19.28 -6.61 5.40
N ALA A 47 -19.60 -7.53 4.49
CA ALA A 47 -20.96 -8.03 4.28
C ALA A 47 -21.47 -8.74 5.54
N SER A 48 -20.66 -9.63 6.12
CA SER A 48 -20.97 -10.29 7.38
C SER A 48 -21.15 -9.28 8.52
N PHE A 49 -20.30 -8.26 8.59
CA PHE A 49 -20.45 -7.18 9.58
C PHE A 49 -21.79 -6.47 9.43
N ARG A 50 -22.18 -6.08 8.21
CA ARG A 50 -23.48 -5.42 7.94
C ARG A 50 -24.65 -6.27 8.43
N GLU A 51 -24.65 -7.57 8.11
CA GLU A 51 -25.75 -8.48 8.49
C GLU A 51 -25.85 -8.61 10.01
N ASN A 52 -24.74 -8.89 10.68
CA ASN A 52 -24.71 -9.16 12.11
C ASN A 52 -24.89 -7.89 12.96
N MET A 53 -24.49 -6.72 12.44
CA MET A 53 -24.61 -5.43 13.12
C MET A 53 -25.84 -4.63 12.67
N LYS A 54 -26.75 -5.22 11.88
CA LYS A 54 -27.92 -4.55 11.31
C LYS A 54 -28.72 -3.74 12.33
N LYS A 55 -28.95 -4.28 13.53
CA LYS A 55 -29.69 -3.57 14.58
C LYS A 55 -29.04 -2.24 14.99
N PHE A 56 -27.71 -2.17 15.00
CA PHE A 56 -26.95 -0.98 15.38
C PHE A 56 -26.86 0.03 14.23
N LEU A 57 -26.78 -0.47 12.99
CA LEU A 57 -26.88 0.35 11.77
C LEU A 57 -28.26 1.00 11.66
N ASP A 58 -29.33 0.22 11.87
CA ASP A 58 -30.71 0.71 11.79
C ASP A 58 -31.02 1.71 12.91
N ALA A 59 -30.48 1.48 14.12
CA ALA A 59 -30.62 2.39 15.26
C ALA A 59 -29.78 3.69 15.13
N GLY A 60 -28.90 3.79 14.12
CA GLY A 60 -28.00 4.94 13.95
C GLY A 60 -26.89 5.02 15.00
N THR A 61 -26.57 3.90 15.66
CA THR A 61 -25.44 3.82 16.62
C THR A 61 -24.11 3.82 15.89
N ILE A 62 -24.04 3.10 14.76
CA ILE A 62 -22.89 3.13 13.86
C ILE A 62 -23.17 4.24 12.85
N VAL A 63 -22.33 5.27 12.85
CA VAL A 63 -22.50 6.48 12.00
C VAL A 63 -21.48 6.56 10.88
N ASP A 64 -20.34 5.88 11.05
CA ASP A 64 -19.27 5.78 10.08
C ASP A 64 -18.74 4.34 9.99
N ILE A 65 -18.22 3.99 8.81
CA ILE A 65 -17.45 2.79 8.57
C ILE A 65 -16.12 3.24 8.00
N GLU A 66 -15.08 3.11 8.81
CA GLU A 66 -13.72 3.33 8.36
C GLU A 66 -13.14 2.04 7.79
N VAL A 67 -12.85 2.05 6.50
CA VAL A 67 -12.32 0.89 5.79
C VAL A 67 -10.79 0.95 5.82
N GLY A 68 -10.17 -0.02 6.50
CA GLY A 68 -8.72 -0.11 6.62
C GLY A 68 -8.06 -0.58 5.32
N LEU A 69 -7.03 0.15 4.87
CA LEU A 69 -6.43 -0.02 3.52
C LEU A 69 -4.91 -0.28 3.56
N GLY A 70 -4.40 -0.73 4.70
CA GLY A 70 -2.97 -0.95 4.90
C GLY A 70 -2.58 -1.05 6.37
N PRO A 71 -1.27 -0.94 6.66
CA PRO A 71 -0.75 -0.97 8.03
C PRO A 71 -1.42 0.10 8.91
N ALA A 72 -1.78 -0.29 10.14
CA ALA A 72 -2.57 0.54 11.05
C ALA A 72 -3.93 1.04 10.50
N GLY A 73 -4.44 0.40 9.44
CA GLY A 73 -5.68 0.80 8.74
C GLY A 73 -5.50 1.96 7.75
N GLU A 74 -4.30 2.49 7.60
CA GLU A 74 -4.03 3.66 6.75
C GLU A 74 -3.75 3.27 5.30
N MET A 75 -4.19 4.10 4.35
CA MET A 75 -3.88 3.97 2.92
C MET A 75 -2.41 4.32 2.65
N ARG A 76 -1.50 3.38 2.91
CA ARG A 76 -0.06 3.54 2.68
C ARG A 76 0.66 2.19 2.66
N TYR A 77 1.93 2.25 2.28
CA TYR A 77 2.87 1.16 2.47
C TYR A 77 3.45 1.15 3.90
N PRO A 78 4.00 0.02 4.38
CA PRO A 78 4.73 -0.03 5.65
C PRO A 78 6.18 0.47 5.48
N SER A 79 6.36 1.72 5.03
CA SER A 79 7.67 2.30 4.69
C SER A 79 8.54 2.69 5.88
N TYR A 80 7.95 2.82 7.08
CA TYR A 80 8.63 3.18 8.33
C TYR A 80 8.42 2.14 9.46
N PRO A 81 8.70 0.85 9.24
CA PRO A 81 8.37 -0.20 10.20
C PRO A 81 9.36 -0.19 11.38
N GLN A 82 8.91 0.23 12.56
CA GLN A 82 9.70 0.14 13.80
C GLN A 82 10.16 -1.29 14.09
N SER A 83 9.34 -2.28 13.70
CA SER A 83 9.64 -3.71 13.81
C SER A 83 10.87 -4.16 12.99
N GLN A 84 11.29 -3.37 11.99
CA GLN A 84 12.47 -3.65 11.17
C GLN A 84 13.60 -2.63 11.41
N GLY A 85 13.55 -1.91 12.52
CA GLY A 85 14.63 -1.02 12.95
C GLY A 85 14.59 0.39 12.35
N TRP A 86 13.52 0.77 11.65
CA TRP A 86 13.32 2.17 11.28
C TRP A 86 13.13 3.03 12.54
N VAL A 87 13.79 4.20 12.56
CA VAL A 87 13.71 5.19 13.63
C VAL A 87 13.49 6.57 13.01
N PHE A 88 12.54 7.31 13.56
CA PHE A 88 12.27 8.69 13.15
C PHE A 88 13.53 9.58 13.30
N PRO A 89 13.86 10.45 12.33
CA PRO A 89 13.12 10.80 11.12
C PRO A 89 13.68 10.13 9.85
N GLY A 90 14.07 8.85 9.87
CA GLY A 90 14.58 8.15 8.69
C GLY A 90 13.65 8.25 7.47
N ILE A 91 14.22 8.29 6.27
CA ILE A 91 13.45 8.41 5.01
C ILE A 91 12.51 7.24 4.74
N GLY A 92 12.72 6.08 5.39
CA GLY A 92 11.97 4.87 5.08
C GLY A 92 12.51 4.12 3.86
N GLU A 93 11.78 3.11 3.39
CA GLU A 93 12.10 2.42 2.13
C GLU A 93 10.87 2.24 1.25
N PHE A 94 11.09 2.10 -0.05
CA PHE A 94 10.06 1.62 -0.96
C PHE A 94 9.74 0.15 -0.66
N ILE A 95 8.47 -0.17 -0.47
CA ILE A 95 7.99 -1.51 -0.13
C ILE A 95 7.18 -2.07 -1.31
N CYS A 96 7.87 -2.48 -2.35
CA CYS A 96 7.29 -2.98 -3.61
C CYS A 96 8.05 -4.19 -4.22
N TYR A 97 8.81 -4.91 -3.39
CA TYR A 97 9.68 -6.01 -3.86
C TYR A 97 9.08 -7.39 -3.64
N ASP A 98 7.76 -7.48 -3.45
CA ASP A 98 7.07 -8.77 -3.57
C ASP A 98 6.90 -9.11 -5.05
N LYS A 99 6.90 -10.40 -5.39
CA LYS A 99 6.88 -10.85 -6.79
C LYS A 99 5.69 -10.29 -7.61
N TYR A 100 4.57 -9.96 -6.96
CA TYR A 100 3.38 -9.45 -7.65
C TYR A 100 3.57 -8.00 -8.06
N LEU A 101 4.05 -7.16 -7.16
CA LEU A 101 4.34 -5.76 -7.45
C LEU A 101 5.54 -5.60 -8.38
N GLU A 102 6.57 -6.42 -8.23
CA GLU A 102 7.70 -6.46 -9.17
C GLU A 102 7.24 -6.78 -10.60
N ALA A 103 6.41 -7.82 -10.77
CA ALA A 103 5.87 -8.19 -12.06
C ALA A 103 4.95 -7.10 -12.65
N ASP A 104 4.13 -6.45 -11.82
CA ASP A 104 3.26 -5.33 -12.24
C ASP A 104 4.09 -4.14 -12.72
N PHE A 105 5.13 -3.75 -11.99
CA PHE A 105 6.05 -2.68 -12.40
C PHE A 105 6.73 -3.02 -13.72
N LYS A 106 7.24 -4.25 -13.86
CA LYS A 106 7.89 -4.72 -15.09
C LYS A 106 6.98 -4.66 -16.31
N ALA A 107 5.73 -5.10 -16.16
CA ALA A 107 4.74 -4.98 -17.21
C ALA A 107 4.42 -3.52 -17.56
N ALA A 108 4.29 -2.66 -16.55
CA ALA A 108 4.05 -1.22 -16.74
C ALA A 108 5.20 -0.53 -17.46
N ALA A 109 6.45 -0.84 -17.08
CA ALA A 109 7.66 -0.29 -17.67
C ALA A 109 7.83 -0.73 -19.13
N ALA A 110 7.64 -2.02 -19.43
CA ALA A 110 7.65 -2.54 -20.79
C ALA A 110 6.58 -1.87 -21.66
N LYS A 111 5.35 -1.70 -21.14
CA LYS A 111 4.27 -0.99 -21.83
C LYS A 111 4.60 0.49 -22.10
N ALA A 112 5.39 1.12 -21.24
CA ALA A 112 5.88 2.48 -21.43
C ALA A 112 7.05 2.59 -22.42
N GLY A 113 7.47 1.48 -23.05
CA GLY A 113 8.61 1.43 -23.97
C GLY A 113 9.96 1.37 -23.27
N HIS A 114 9.97 1.04 -21.98
CA HIS A 114 11.17 0.98 -21.14
C HIS A 114 11.30 -0.35 -20.38
N PRO A 115 11.37 -1.51 -21.08
CA PRO A 115 11.50 -2.81 -20.42
C PRO A 115 12.78 -2.96 -19.58
N GLU A 116 13.79 -2.13 -19.83
CA GLU A 116 15.05 -2.05 -19.09
C GLU A 116 14.91 -1.38 -17.71
N TRP A 117 13.78 -0.75 -17.40
CA TRP A 117 13.59 -0.12 -16.10
C TRP A 117 13.38 -1.17 -15.00
N GLU A 118 14.15 -0.99 -13.93
CA GLU A 118 14.07 -1.72 -12.67
C GLU A 118 13.48 -0.83 -11.57
N LEU A 119 13.02 -1.46 -10.49
CA LEU A 119 12.74 -0.78 -9.23
C LEU A 119 13.97 -0.01 -8.74
N PRO A 120 13.81 1.04 -7.90
CA PRO A 120 14.95 1.81 -7.40
C PRO A 120 15.97 0.93 -6.68
N ASP A 121 17.25 1.17 -6.98
CA ASP A 121 18.40 0.51 -6.36
C ASP A 121 19.33 1.50 -5.66
N ASP A 122 18.91 2.76 -5.59
CA ASP A 122 19.70 3.92 -5.20
C ASP A 122 18.97 4.83 -4.18
N ALA A 123 17.90 4.32 -3.58
CA ALA A 123 17.02 5.01 -2.63
C ALA A 123 17.48 4.94 -1.16
N GLY A 124 18.61 4.29 -0.87
CA GLY A 124 19.13 4.13 0.49
C GLY A 124 18.37 3.08 1.30
N GLU A 125 18.50 3.19 2.62
CA GLU A 125 17.86 2.32 3.63
C GLU A 125 16.96 3.13 4.57
N TYR A 126 16.17 2.44 5.40
CA TYR A 126 15.19 3.02 6.32
C TYR A 126 15.64 4.30 7.06
N ASN A 127 16.87 4.30 7.59
CA ASN A 127 17.38 5.32 8.51
C ASN A 127 18.28 6.36 7.83
N ASP A 128 18.37 6.35 6.50
CA ASP A 128 19.10 7.38 5.77
C ASP A 128 18.40 8.75 5.85
N THR A 129 19.18 9.78 5.49
CA THR A 129 18.69 11.12 5.20
C THR A 129 18.71 11.32 3.68
N PRO A 130 17.85 12.17 3.09
CA PRO A 130 17.72 12.28 1.64
C PRO A 130 19.03 12.47 0.88
N GLU A 131 19.91 13.33 1.41
CA GLU A 131 21.21 13.68 0.83
C GLU A 131 22.22 12.53 0.77
N LYS A 132 22.01 11.45 1.53
CA LYS A 132 22.84 10.25 1.49
C LYS A 132 22.51 9.33 0.33
N THR A 133 21.38 9.55 -0.33
CA THR A 133 20.85 8.67 -1.38
C THR A 133 20.98 9.33 -2.74
N GLN A 134 21.19 8.55 -3.81
CA GLN A 134 21.17 9.13 -5.16
C GLN A 134 19.73 9.42 -5.61
N PHE A 135 18.76 8.66 -5.09
CA PHE A 135 17.37 8.86 -5.44
C PHE A 135 16.81 10.18 -4.91
N PHE A 136 17.00 10.50 -3.63
CA PHE A 136 16.34 11.63 -2.95
C PHE A 136 17.18 12.89 -2.78
N LYS A 137 18.49 12.87 -3.06
CA LYS A 137 19.32 14.08 -3.03
C LYS A 137 18.82 15.13 -4.03
N ASP A 138 19.26 16.38 -3.87
CA ASP A 138 19.01 17.44 -4.84
C ASP A 138 19.42 17.02 -6.27
N ASN A 139 18.51 17.23 -7.24
CA ASN A 139 18.67 16.76 -8.63
C ASN A 139 18.86 15.23 -8.77
N GLY A 140 18.37 14.46 -7.80
CA GLY A 140 18.49 13.00 -7.75
C GLY A 140 17.55 12.26 -8.71
N THR A 141 17.60 10.92 -8.64
CA THR A 141 16.85 10.03 -9.54
C THR A 141 15.35 10.29 -9.52
N TYR A 142 14.79 10.76 -8.39
CA TYR A 142 13.37 11.10 -8.26
C TYR A 142 12.86 12.13 -9.29
N LEU A 143 13.75 12.99 -9.83
CA LEU A 143 13.41 13.99 -10.85
C LEU A 143 13.55 13.49 -12.29
N THR A 144 14.23 12.37 -12.49
CA THR A 144 14.44 11.76 -13.82
C THR A 144 13.14 11.18 -14.37
N LYS A 145 13.13 10.85 -15.68
CA LYS A 145 11.98 10.18 -16.31
C LYS A 145 11.65 8.84 -15.64
N LYS A 146 12.69 8.04 -15.33
CA LYS A 146 12.55 6.74 -14.64
C LYS A 146 11.99 6.93 -13.23
N GLY A 147 12.56 7.85 -12.45
CA GLY A 147 12.11 8.11 -11.07
C GLY A 147 10.67 8.62 -11.01
N LYS A 148 10.30 9.58 -11.86
CA LYS A 148 8.90 10.07 -11.94
C LYS A 148 7.94 8.98 -12.36
N PHE A 149 8.32 8.12 -13.31
CA PHE A 149 7.51 6.98 -13.71
C PHE A 149 7.30 6.01 -12.55
N PHE A 150 8.37 5.64 -11.85
CA PHE A 150 8.30 4.77 -10.68
C PHE A 150 7.41 5.37 -9.57
N LEU A 151 7.62 6.63 -9.20
CA LEU A 151 6.82 7.30 -8.16
C LEU A 151 5.35 7.36 -8.54
N SER A 152 5.06 7.67 -9.80
CA SER A 152 3.68 7.69 -10.34
C SER A 152 3.05 6.31 -10.31
N TRP A 153 3.80 5.26 -10.68
CA TRP A 153 3.33 3.88 -10.58
C TRP A 153 3.03 3.52 -9.13
N TYR A 154 3.99 3.72 -8.23
CA TYR A 154 3.93 3.33 -6.82
C TYR A 154 2.77 4.03 -6.09
N SER A 155 2.61 5.35 -6.25
CA SER A 155 1.50 6.07 -5.63
C SER A 155 0.13 5.69 -6.21
N ASN A 156 0.05 5.46 -7.52
CA ASN A 156 -1.20 5.06 -8.16
C ASN A 156 -1.67 3.66 -7.75
N LYS A 157 -0.77 2.78 -7.29
CA LYS A 157 -1.16 1.47 -6.76
C LYS A 157 -2.00 1.60 -5.49
N LEU A 158 -1.67 2.52 -4.58
CA LEU A 158 -2.50 2.81 -3.40
C LEU A 158 -3.88 3.37 -3.79
N ILE A 159 -3.93 4.29 -4.76
CA ILE A 159 -5.19 4.87 -5.24
C ILE A 159 -6.10 3.76 -5.80
N LYS A 160 -5.58 2.91 -6.67
CA LYS A 160 -6.35 1.81 -7.28
C LYS A 160 -6.79 0.75 -6.27
N HIS A 161 -5.93 0.42 -5.31
CA HIS A 161 -6.25 -0.49 -4.21
C HIS A 161 -7.46 0.04 -3.43
N SER A 162 -7.40 1.32 -3.06
CA SER A 162 -8.43 1.99 -2.27
C SER A 162 -9.75 2.13 -3.01
N ASP A 163 -9.69 2.56 -4.28
CA ASP A 163 -10.86 2.68 -5.15
C ASP A 163 -11.62 1.37 -5.25
N LYS A 164 -10.90 0.26 -5.48
CA LYS A 164 -11.49 -1.07 -5.59
C LYS A 164 -12.15 -1.53 -4.30
N ILE A 165 -11.48 -1.38 -3.16
CA ILE A 165 -12.03 -1.83 -1.87
C ILE A 165 -13.19 -0.94 -1.43
N LEU A 166 -13.13 0.38 -1.70
CA LEU A 166 -14.22 1.30 -1.41
C LEU A 166 -15.45 1.05 -2.29
N ASP A 167 -15.27 0.63 -3.54
CA ASP A 167 -16.39 0.21 -4.40
C ASP A 167 -17.13 -0.99 -3.79
N GLU A 168 -16.39 -2.00 -3.30
CA GLU A 168 -16.99 -3.13 -2.58
C GLU A 168 -17.63 -2.71 -1.26
N ALA A 169 -16.98 -1.86 -0.46
CA ALA A 169 -17.56 -1.32 0.77
C ALA A 169 -18.87 -0.56 0.50
N ASN A 170 -18.90 0.23 -0.57
CA ASN A 170 -20.09 0.98 -0.98
C ASN A 170 -21.22 0.04 -1.40
N LYS A 171 -20.95 -1.02 -2.17
CA LYS A 171 -21.95 -2.06 -2.48
C LYS A 171 -22.49 -2.72 -1.22
N VAL A 172 -21.60 -3.07 -0.29
CA VAL A 172 -21.97 -3.70 0.97
C VAL A 172 -22.85 -2.79 1.81
N PHE A 173 -22.46 -1.54 2.05
CA PHE A 173 -23.18 -0.63 2.96
C PHE A 173 -24.25 0.23 2.27
N LEU A 174 -24.57 -0.06 1.00
CA LEU A 174 -25.59 0.66 0.26
C LEU A 174 -26.94 0.64 1.00
N GLY A 175 -27.51 1.83 1.19
CA GLY A 175 -28.77 2.04 1.89
C GLY A 175 -28.67 2.09 3.42
N CYS A 176 -27.49 1.85 4.01
CA CYS A 176 -27.24 2.13 5.42
C CYS A 176 -27.00 3.63 5.64
N ARG A 177 -27.42 4.16 6.79
CA ARG A 177 -27.22 5.57 7.16
C ARG A 177 -25.83 5.78 7.78
N VAL A 178 -24.78 5.49 7.01
CA VAL A 178 -23.38 5.58 7.43
C VAL A 178 -22.56 6.39 6.43
N GLN A 179 -21.45 6.97 6.90
CA GLN A 179 -20.41 7.53 6.03
C GLN A 179 -19.28 6.52 5.85
N LEU A 180 -18.76 6.37 4.64
CA LEU A 180 -17.52 5.62 4.42
C LEU A 180 -16.32 6.57 4.58
N ALA A 181 -15.29 6.10 5.28
CA ALA A 181 -14.07 6.83 5.51
C ALA A 181 -12.84 5.96 5.27
N ILE A 182 -11.70 6.62 5.03
CA ILE A 182 -10.38 6.02 4.99
C ILE A 182 -9.43 6.85 5.86
N LYS A 183 -8.35 6.24 6.34
CA LYS A 183 -7.27 6.97 7.00
C LYS A 183 -6.12 7.23 6.03
N ILE A 184 -5.67 8.48 5.97
CA ILE A 184 -4.44 8.88 5.29
C ILE A 184 -3.42 9.23 6.36
N SER A 185 -2.22 8.65 6.24
CA SER A 185 -1.18 8.84 7.24
C SER A 185 -0.54 10.23 7.19
N GLY A 186 -0.23 10.78 8.36
CA GLY A 186 0.40 12.09 8.52
C GLY A 186 1.93 12.03 8.44
N ILE A 187 2.48 11.87 7.24
CA ILE A 187 3.93 11.81 7.03
C ILE A 187 4.51 13.23 6.96
N HIS A 188 4.97 13.75 8.10
CA HIS A 188 5.35 15.16 8.24
C HIS A 188 6.85 15.41 8.18
N TRP A 189 7.69 14.39 8.39
CA TRP A 189 9.15 14.56 8.30
C TRP A 189 9.56 14.63 6.82
N TRP A 190 10.66 15.34 6.56
CA TRP A 190 11.10 15.71 5.20
C TRP A 190 10.11 16.55 4.36
N TYR A 191 8.97 16.97 4.93
CA TYR A 191 8.01 17.83 4.22
C TYR A 191 8.58 19.20 3.81
N ARG A 192 9.60 19.69 4.53
CA ARG A 192 10.22 21.00 4.26
C ARG A 192 11.40 20.95 3.28
N VAL A 193 11.66 19.79 2.67
CA VAL A 193 12.70 19.63 1.64
C VAL A 193 12.08 19.18 0.32
N PRO A 194 12.65 19.55 -0.85
CA PRO A 194 12.00 19.35 -2.16
C PRO A 194 11.66 17.90 -2.50
N ASN A 195 12.38 16.94 -1.93
CA ASN A 195 12.22 15.53 -2.25
C ASN A 195 11.07 14.84 -1.50
N HIS A 196 10.57 15.40 -0.38
CA HIS A 196 9.51 14.78 0.44
C HIS A 196 9.70 13.26 0.59
N ALA A 197 10.90 12.82 1.02
CA ALA A 197 11.32 11.42 0.83
C ALA A 197 10.50 10.37 1.59
N ALA A 198 9.90 10.74 2.73
CA ALA A 198 9.15 9.82 3.56
C ALA A 198 7.72 9.57 3.05
#